data_AF-A0A2V7GH83-F1
#
_entry.id   AF-A0A2V7GH83-F1
#
_cell.length_a   1.000
_cell.length_b   1.000
_cell.length_c   1.000
_cell.angle_alpha   90.00
_cell.angle_beta   90.00
_cell.angle_gamma   90.00
#
_symmetry.space_group_name_H-M   'P 1'
#
loop_
_entity.id
_entity.type
_entity.pdbx_description
1 polymer ?
#
loop_
_entity_poly.entity_id
_entity_poly.type
_entity_poly.pdbx_seq_one_letter_code
_entity_poly.pdbx_strand_id
1 'polypeptide(L)'
;FRPQDPDVARLAEREQARITRNPRYRTPLTTLERLAAAEMLLTVSTGGRPPARRVRAVQLAALVTDRIARNFGGDRDAAARWASTRVARALDVPRSPRWPPDERRSFERLSLLAASIPDLEQWGASDRSRLVRALRAKGGRSEVPYVRLLDGHRRFRESLERLVTPSAAGP
;
A
#
# COMPACT_ATOMS: atom_id res chain seq x y z
N PHE A 1 -6.71 18.38 -5.45
CA PHE A 1 -5.86 17.63 -4.52
C PHE A 1 -6.12 18.09 -3.08
N ARG A 2 -6.23 17.16 -2.12
CA ARG A 2 -6.41 17.43 -0.67
C ARG A 2 -5.59 16.45 0.18
N PRO A 3 -5.08 16.87 1.35
CA PRO A 3 -4.42 15.95 2.29
C PRO A 3 -5.40 14.88 2.78
N GLN A 4 -4.92 13.66 2.98
CA GLN A 4 -5.70 12.60 3.63
C GLN A 4 -5.81 12.77 5.15
N ASP A 5 -4.76 13.28 5.77
CA ASP A 5 -4.70 13.48 7.21
C ASP A 5 -5.61 14.66 7.60
N PRO A 6 -6.64 14.44 8.46
CA PRO A 6 -7.60 15.48 8.81
C PRO A 6 -6.95 16.64 9.57
N ASP A 7 -5.86 16.41 10.30
CA ASP A 7 -5.14 17.46 11.04
C ASP A 7 -4.35 18.34 10.08
N VAL A 8 -3.74 17.74 9.06
CA VAL A 8 -3.07 18.47 7.98
C VAL A 8 -4.10 19.22 7.13
N ALA A 9 -5.27 18.64 6.84
CA ALA A 9 -6.34 19.32 6.13
C ALA A 9 -6.80 20.58 6.88
N ARG A 10 -7.06 20.48 8.19
CA ARG A 10 -7.41 21.64 9.04
C ARG A 10 -6.27 22.66 9.14
N LEU A 11 -5.01 22.22 9.10
CA LEU A 11 -3.86 23.13 9.05
C LEU A 11 -3.83 23.92 7.73
N ALA A 12 -4.02 23.23 6.60
CA ALA A 12 -4.07 23.86 5.27
C ALA A 12 -5.19 24.90 5.16
N GLU A 13 -6.38 24.59 5.68
CA GLU A 13 -7.52 25.53 5.72
C GLU A 13 -7.22 26.79 6.55
N ARG A 14 -6.59 26.61 7.73
CA ARG A 14 -6.18 27.73 8.59
C ARG A 14 -5.15 28.63 7.91
N GLU A 15 -4.15 28.04 7.24
CA GLU A 15 -3.14 28.80 6.50
C GLU A 15 -3.76 29.55 5.32
N GLN A 16 -4.66 28.90 4.57
CA GLN A 16 -5.38 29.54 3.48
C GLN A 16 -6.19 30.76 3.97
N ALA A 17 -6.88 30.65 5.11
CA ALA A 17 -7.62 31.78 5.69
C ALA A 17 -6.70 32.95 6.08
N ARG A 18 -5.50 32.68 6.59
CA ARG A 18 -4.50 33.72 6.92
C ARG A 18 -4.00 34.43 5.67
N ILE A 19 -3.69 33.68 4.62
CA ILE A 19 -3.26 34.22 3.31
C ILE A 19 -4.36 35.09 2.70
N THR A 20 -5.62 34.62 2.72
CA THR A 20 -6.76 35.38 2.19
C THR A 20 -7.01 36.68 2.97
N ARG A 21 -6.84 36.67 4.30
CA ARG A 21 -7.00 37.89 5.13
C ARG A 21 -5.85 38.88 4.99
N ASN A 22 -4.64 38.40 4.74
CA ASN A 22 -3.45 39.25 4.62
C ASN A 22 -2.55 38.74 3.48
N PRO A 23 -2.58 39.36 2.29
CA PRO A 23 -1.74 38.96 1.16
C PRO A 23 -0.22 39.05 1.42
N ARG A 24 0.21 39.83 2.42
CA ARG A 24 1.62 39.92 2.85
C ARG A 24 2.03 38.82 3.82
N TYR A 25 1.07 38.08 4.38
CA TYR A 25 1.38 36.94 5.24
C TYR A 25 2.19 35.87 4.49
N ARG A 26 3.12 35.24 5.19
CA ARG A 26 3.89 34.11 4.71
C ARG A 26 3.76 32.98 5.73
N THR A 27 3.42 31.80 5.24
CA THR A 27 3.38 30.58 6.06
C THR A 27 4.79 30.30 6.59
N PRO A 28 4.97 30.11 7.91
CA PRO A 28 6.25 29.74 8.49
C PRO A 28 6.81 28.45 7.86
N LEU A 29 8.13 28.36 7.75
CA LEU A 29 8.82 27.21 7.13
C LEU A 29 8.41 25.87 7.75
N THR A 30 8.35 25.77 9.07
CA THR A 30 7.95 24.54 9.78
C THR A 30 6.52 24.09 9.43
N THR A 31 5.62 25.04 9.18
CA THR A 31 4.26 24.76 8.71
C THR A 31 4.28 24.29 7.26
N LEU A 32 5.09 24.91 6.39
CA LEU A 32 5.27 24.47 5.01
C LEU A 32 5.84 23.05 4.93
N GLU A 33 6.85 22.73 5.73
CA GLU A 33 7.42 21.37 5.83
C GLU A 33 6.38 20.34 6.23
N ARG A 34 5.56 20.66 7.24
CA ARG A 34 4.47 19.78 7.69
C ARG A 34 3.41 19.57 6.60
N LEU A 35 3.05 20.62 5.86
CA LEU A 35 2.09 20.53 4.74
C LEU A 35 2.68 19.73 3.56
N ALA A 36 3.96 19.94 3.25
CA ALA A 36 4.66 19.29 2.14
C ALA A 36 4.90 17.80 2.38
N ALA A 37 5.09 17.38 3.64
CA ALA A 37 5.27 15.98 4.01
C ALA A 37 3.98 15.13 3.89
N ALA A 38 2.82 15.77 3.70
CA ALA A 38 1.54 15.08 3.70
C ALA A 38 1.17 14.50 2.32
N GLU A 39 0.57 13.32 2.33
CA GLU A 39 0.08 12.66 1.12
C GLU A 39 -1.17 13.37 0.58
N MET A 40 -1.09 13.81 -0.68
CA MET A 40 -2.13 14.55 -1.38
C MET A 40 -2.88 13.65 -2.35
N LEU A 41 -4.22 13.67 -2.29
CA LEU A 41 -5.06 12.88 -3.20
C LEU A 41 -5.96 13.77 -4.07
N LEU A 42 -6.16 13.33 -5.31
CA LEU A 42 -7.19 13.85 -6.19
C LEU A 42 -8.40 12.92 -6.16
N THR A 43 -9.52 13.41 -5.64
CA THR A 43 -10.80 12.72 -5.74
C THR A 43 -11.45 13.09 -7.07
N VAL A 44 -11.55 12.12 -7.99
CA VAL A 44 -12.10 12.32 -9.35
C VAL A 44 -13.62 12.08 -9.41
N SER A 45 -14.22 11.48 -8.38
CA SER A 45 -15.67 11.25 -8.29
C SER A 45 -16.17 11.40 -6.86
N THR A 46 -17.20 12.21 -6.66
CA THR A 46 -17.79 12.56 -5.34
C THR A 46 -18.78 11.54 -4.79
N GLY A 47 -19.17 10.53 -5.58
CA GLY A 47 -20.21 9.56 -5.21
C GLY A 47 -19.77 8.40 -4.30
N GLY A 48 -18.46 8.22 -4.08
CA GLY A 48 -17.94 7.15 -3.24
C GLY A 48 -17.39 7.68 -1.92
N ARG A 49 -17.90 7.22 -0.78
CA ARG A 49 -17.28 7.49 0.52
C ARG A 49 -15.86 6.92 0.49
N PRO A 50 -14.80 7.73 0.74
CA PRO A 50 -13.47 7.16 0.88
C PRO A 50 -13.48 6.13 2.02
N PRO A 51 -12.72 5.02 1.90
CA PRO A 51 -12.56 4.04 2.97
C PRO A 51 -12.29 4.73 4.30
N ALA A 52 -12.95 4.28 5.37
CA ALA A 52 -12.85 4.87 6.70
C ALA A 52 -11.40 4.95 7.21
N ARG A 53 -10.53 4.08 6.71
CA ARG A 53 -9.09 4.10 6.93
C ARG A 53 -8.42 3.59 5.66
N ARG A 54 -7.49 4.37 5.08
CA ARG A 54 -6.66 3.89 3.97
C ARG A 54 -5.28 3.57 4.52
N VAL A 55 -4.77 2.40 4.16
CA VAL A 55 -3.37 2.03 4.42
C VAL A 55 -2.48 2.91 3.55
N ARG A 56 -1.55 3.65 4.17
CA ARG A 56 -0.59 4.47 3.42
C ARG A 56 0.50 3.58 2.82
N ALA A 57 0.87 3.84 1.58
CA ALA A 57 1.93 3.09 0.90
C ALA A 57 3.26 3.13 1.67
N VAL A 58 3.56 4.28 2.31
CA VAL A 58 4.76 4.47 3.15
C VAL A 58 4.79 3.50 4.35
N GLN A 59 3.65 3.22 4.98
CA GLN A 59 3.60 2.28 6.12
C GLN A 59 3.89 0.85 5.67
N LEU A 60 3.37 0.46 4.52
CA LEU A 60 3.66 -0.85 3.92
C LEU A 60 5.12 -0.97 3.50
N ALA A 61 5.67 0.08 2.90
CA ALA A 61 7.07 0.13 2.51
C ALA A 61 8.00 0.01 3.74
N ALA A 62 7.70 0.75 4.81
CA ALA A 62 8.44 0.65 6.08
C ALA A 62 8.38 -0.76 6.65
N LEU A 63 7.19 -1.38 6.72
CA LEU A 63 7.02 -2.76 7.20
C LEU A 63 7.85 -3.77 6.41
N VAL A 64 7.85 -3.66 5.08
CA VAL A 64 8.64 -4.56 4.22
C VAL A 64 10.14 -4.33 4.42
N THR A 65 10.60 -3.07 4.45
CA THR A 65 12.01 -2.73 4.66
C THR A 65 12.52 -3.23 6.00
N ASP A 66 11.76 -3.02 7.06
CA ASP A 66 12.06 -3.45 8.42
C ASP A 66 12.13 -4.98 8.54
N ARG A 67 11.22 -5.69 7.87
CA ARG A 67 11.29 -7.16 7.75
C ARG A 67 12.53 -7.64 6.99
N ILE A 68 12.91 -6.97 5.89
CA ILE A 68 14.11 -7.30 5.13
C ILE A 68 15.36 -7.11 5.99
N ALA A 69 15.44 -5.97 6.69
CA ALA A 69 16.56 -5.69 7.59
C ALA A 69 16.72 -6.74 8.69
N ARG A 70 15.63 -7.07 9.40
CA ARG A 70 15.67 -8.02 10.51
C ARG A 70 15.90 -9.47 10.10
N ASN A 71 15.24 -9.93 9.05
CA ASN A 71 15.17 -11.37 8.76
C ASN A 71 16.15 -11.80 7.66
N PHE A 72 16.66 -10.85 6.88
CA PHE A 72 17.52 -11.11 5.73
C PHE A 72 18.80 -10.27 5.75
N GLY A 73 19.09 -9.57 6.85
CA GLY A 73 20.28 -8.74 6.97
C GLY A 73 20.36 -7.61 5.94
N GLY A 74 19.21 -7.17 5.42
CA GLY A 74 19.17 -6.16 4.34
C GLY A 74 19.19 -6.74 2.93
N ASP A 75 19.40 -8.05 2.73
CA ASP A 75 19.40 -8.68 1.41
C ASP A 75 17.97 -8.75 0.84
N ARG A 76 17.67 -7.78 -0.03
CA ARG A 76 16.37 -7.65 -0.68
C ARG A 76 16.10 -8.78 -1.67
N ASP A 77 17.12 -9.28 -2.36
CA ASP A 77 16.95 -10.30 -3.38
C ASP A 77 16.69 -11.67 -2.75
N ALA A 78 17.40 -11.99 -1.65
CA ALA A 78 17.09 -13.16 -0.84
C ALA A 78 15.67 -13.09 -0.27
N ALA A 79 15.27 -11.94 0.26
CA ALA A 79 13.92 -11.73 0.78
C ALA A 79 12.85 -11.91 -0.31
N ALA A 80 13.08 -11.37 -1.51
CA ALA A 80 12.15 -11.48 -2.64
C ALA A 80 11.99 -12.93 -3.12
N ARG A 81 13.09 -13.69 -3.24
CA ARG A 81 13.04 -15.12 -3.59
C ARG A 81 12.32 -15.96 -2.56
N TRP A 82 12.61 -15.74 -1.27
CA TRP A 82 11.93 -16.42 -0.17
C TRP A 82 10.42 -16.12 -0.19
N ALA A 83 10.07 -14.84 -0.28
CA ALA A 83 8.69 -14.38 -0.29
C ALA A 83 7.91 -14.94 -1.48
N SER A 84 8.52 -14.93 -2.67
CA SER A 84 7.93 -15.50 -3.90
C SER A 84 7.64 -16.97 -3.75
N THR A 85 8.57 -17.74 -3.17
CA THR A 85 8.40 -19.18 -2.96
C THR A 85 7.29 -19.47 -1.96
N ARG A 86 7.26 -18.73 -0.84
CA ARG A 86 6.20 -18.84 0.18
C ARG A 86 4.83 -18.49 -0.40
N VAL A 87 4.71 -17.35 -1.07
CA VAL A 87 3.45 -16.87 -1.65
C VAL A 87 2.98 -17.77 -2.79
N ALA A 88 3.88 -18.28 -3.63
CA ALA A 88 3.52 -19.23 -4.68
C ALA A 88 2.90 -20.51 -4.10
N ARG A 89 3.48 -21.06 -3.02
CA ARG A 89 2.89 -22.21 -2.31
C ARG A 89 1.53 -21.86 -1.70
N ALA A 90 1.44 -20.73 -1.01
CA ALA A 90 0.20 -20.31 -0.35
C ALA A 90 -0.96 -20.03 -1.31
N LEU A 91 -0.64 -19.65 -2.55
CA LEU A 91 -1.61 -19.31 -3.59
C LEU A 91 -1.78 -20.41 -4.65
N ASP A 92 -1.23 -21.60 -4.42
CA ASP A 92 -1.30 -22.75 -5.33
C ASP A 92 -0.79 -22.42 -6.75
N VAL A 93 0.23 -21.54 -6.83
CA VAL A 93 0.91 -21.18 -8.06
C VAL A 93 1.97 -22.26 -8.39
N PRO A 94 1.97 -22.82 -9.61
CA PRO A 94 3.00 -23.77 -10.02
C PRO A 94 4.41 -23.21 -9.88
N ARG A 95 5.41 -24.06 -9.60
CA ARG A 95 6.82 -23.64 -9.46
C ARG A 95 7.38 -22.89 -10.68
N SER A 96 6.91 -23.25 -11.88
CA SER A 96 7.31 -22.64 -13.14
C SER A 96 6.09 -22.22 -13.96
N PRO A 97 5.44 -21.09 -13.62
CA PRO A 97 4.30 -20.60 -14.37
C PRO A 97 4.77 -19.96 -15.69
N ARG A 98 4.00 -20.18 -16.76
CA ARG A 98 4.25 -19.57 -18.09
C ARG A 98 3.77 -18.11 -18.12
N TRP A 99 4.36 -17.25 -17.30
CA TRP A 99 4.04 -15.83 -17.24
C TRP A 99 5.09 -14.98 -17.99
N PRO A 100 4.68 -13.85 -18.61
CA PRO A 100 5.62 -12.87 -19.14
C PRO A 100 6.64 -12.39 -18.10
N PRO A 101 7.86 -12.00 -18.51
CA PRO A 101 8.91 -11.55 -17.58
C PRO A 101 8.46 -10.45 -16.60
N ASP A 102 7.68 -9.48 -17.06
CA ASP A 102 7.21 -8.36 -16.24
C ASP A 102 6.15 -8.79 -15.22
N GLU A 103 5.27 -9.73 -15.57
CA GLU A 103 4.33 -10.32 -14.62
C GLU A 103 5.05 -11.16 -13.55
N ARG A 104 6.08 -11.93 -13.94
CA ARG A 104 6.91 -12.69 -12.99
C ARG A 104 7.62 -11.76 -12.01
N ARG A 105 8.25 -10.70 -12.52
CA ARG A 105 8.95 -9.68 -11.72
C ARG A 105 7.98 -8.95 -10.78
N SER A 106 6.78 -8.65 -11.26
CA SER A 106 5.75 -7.99 -10.45
C SER A 106 5.23 -8.89 -9.34
N PHE A 107 4.95 -10.16 -9.67
CA PHE A 107 4.60 -11.16 -8.67
C PHE A 107 5.69 -11.29 -7.61
N GLU A 108 6.96 -11.38 -8.00
CA GLU A 108 8.09 -11.49 -7.08
C GLU A 108 8.20 -10.28 -6.14
N ARG A 109 8.18 -9.07 -6.71
CA ARG A 109 8.30 -7.83 -5.93
C ARG A 109 7.14 -7.65 -4.94
N LEU A 110 5.92 -7.93 -5.37
CA LEU A 110 4.74 -7.79 -4.52
C LEU A 110 4.58 -8.96 -3.54
N SER A 111 5.24 -10.10 -3.79
CA SER A 111 5.26 -11.23 -2.86
C SER A 111 5.90 -10.87 -1.52
N LEU A 112 6.84 -9.93 -1.48
CA LEU A 112 7.40 -9.40 -0.21
C LEU A 112 6.29 -8.89 0.74
N LEU A 113 5.30 -8.19 0.17
CA LEU A 113 4.17 -7.69 0.95
C LEU A 113 3.19 -8.82 1.28
N ALA A 114 2.82 -9.63 0.28
CA ALA A 114 1.86 -10.73 0.48
C ALA A 114 2.36 -11.78 1.49
N ALA A 115 3.67 -12.06 1.52
CA ALA A 115 4.30 -12.98 2.48
C ALA A 115 4.21 -12.50 3.95
N SER A 116 3.88 -11.22 4.17
CA SER A 116 3.66 -10.67 5.50
C SER A 116 2.28 -11.01 6.06
N ILE A 117 1.34 -11.49 5.24
CA ILE A 117 0.01 -11.92 5.66
C ILE A 117 0.13 -13.33 6.30
N PRO A 118 -0.14 -13.48 7.62
CA PRO A 118 0.11 -14.74 8.32
C PRO A 118 -0.80 -15.88 7.87
N ASP A 119 -2.07 -15.58 7.60
CA ASP A 119 -3.14 -16.53 7.31
C ASP A 119 -3.39 -16.73 5.80
N LEU A 120 -2.46 -16.30 4.93
CA LEU A 120 -2.63 -16.35 3.48
C LEU A 120 -2.99 -17.76 2.97
N GLU A 121 -2.35 -18.78 3.54
CA GLU A 121 -2.56 -20.21 3.24
C GLU A 121 -3.93 -20.74 3.68
N GLN A 122 -4.71 -19.97 4.44
CA GLN A 122 -6.04 -20.34 4.92
C GLN A 122 -7.15 -19.67 4.11
N TRP A 123 -6.80 -18.77 3.19
CA TRP A 123 -7.80 -18.05 2.39
C TRP A 123 -8.56 -19.00 1.47
N GLY A 124 -9.81 -18.66 1.14
CA GLY A 124 -10.58 -19.41 0.15
C GLY A 124 -9.96 -19.35 -1.25
N ALA A 125 -10.18 -20.38 -2.06
CA ALA A 125 -9.61 -20.49 -3.41
C ALA A 125 -9.91 -19.27 -4.31
N SER A 126 -11.10 -18.67 -4.17
CA SER A 126 -11.47 -17.45 -4.91
C SER A 126 -10.59 -16.25 -4.54
N ASP A 127 -10.33 -16.03 -3.26
CA ASP A 127 -9.47 -14.92 -2.80
C ASP A 127 -8.01 -15.13 -3.22
N ARG A 128 -7.51 -16.36 -3.17
CA ARG A 128 -6.17 -16.70 -3.67
C ARG A 128 -6.05 -16.44 -5.16
N SER A 129 -6.98 -16.97 -5.96
CA SER A 129 -6.98 -16.79 -7.42
C SER A 129 -7.06 -15.30 -7.81
N ARG A 130 -7.90 -14.52 -7.12
CA ARG A 130 -7.99 -13.07 -7.33
C ARG A 130 -6.68 -12.36 -6.95
N LEU A 131 -6.03 -12.77 -5.87
CA LEU A 131 -4.74 -12.18 -5.48
C LEU A 131 -3.67 -12.49 -6.53
N VAL A 132 -3.55 -13.73 -7.03
CA VAL A 132 -2.61 -14.08 -8.10
C VAL A 132 -2.81 -13.18 -9.33
N ARG A 133 -4.06 -12.98 -9.75
CA ARG A 133 -4.38 -12.08 -10.88
C ARG A 133 -3.94 -10.65 -10.59
N ALA A 134 -4.21 -10.13 -9.38
CA ALA A 134 -3.81 -8.79 -9.00
C ALA A 134 -2.28 -8.62 -9.01
N LEU A 135 -1.53 -9.54 -8.39
CA LEU A 135 -0.07 -9.46 -8.31
C LEU A 135 0.60 -9.48 -9.69
N ARG A 136 0.05 -10.28 -10.62
CA ARG A 136 0.53 -10.33 -12.02
C ARG A 136 0.18 -9.08 -12.80
N ALA A 137 -1.05 -8.57 -12.65
CA ALA A 137 -1.57 -7.45 -13.44
C ALA A 137 -0.72 -6.18 -13.29
N LYS A 138 0.04 -6.03 -12.19
CA LYS A 138 0.97 -4.90 -12.02
C LYS A 138 2.10 -4.88 -13.06
N GLY A 139 2.45 -6.04 -13.62
CA GLY A 139 3.44 -6.19 -14.69
C GLY A 139 2.85 -6.11 -16.10
N GLY A 140 1.55 -5.83 -16.22
CA GLY A 140 0.90 -5.65 -17.52
C GLY A 140 1.24 -4.30 -18.15
N ARG A 141 0.80 -4.11 -19.40
CA ARG A 141 1.00 -2.85 -20.17
C ARG A 141 0.21 -1.65 -19.63
N SER A 142 -0.69 -1.87 -18.68
CA SER A 142 -1.54 -0.84 -18.09
C SER A 142 -1.73 -1.13 -16.60
N GLU A 143 -1.78 -0.06 -15.80
CA GLU A 143 -2.05 -0.14 -14.37
C GLU A 143 -3.54 -0.27 -14.04
N VAL A 144 -4.43 0.02 -14.99
CA VAL A 144 -5.89 -0.01 -14.76
C VAL A 144 -6.39 -1.39 -14.30
N PRO A 145 -6.00 -2.52 -14.92
CA PRO A 145 -6.43 -3.85 -14.45
C PRO A 145 -5.92 -4.15 -13.03
N TYR A 146 -4.69 -3.75 -12.71
CA TYR A 146 -4.12 -3.93 -11.37
C TYR A 146 -4.93 -3.19 -10.30
N VAL A 147 -5.20 -1.90 -10.53
CA VAL A 147 -5.98 -1.08 -9.59
C VAL A 147 -7.38 -1.64 -9.39
N ARG A 148 -8.08 -2.00 -10.47
CA ARG A 148 -9.43 -2.59 -10.39
C ARG A 148 -9.45 -3.90 -9.61
N LEU A 149 -8.48 -4.78 -9.84
CA LEU A 149 -8.38 -6.06 -9.13
C LEU A 149 -8.09 -5.87 -7.65
N LEU A 150 -7.23 -4.92 -7.28
CA LEU A 150 -6.95 -4.58 -5.89
C LEU A 150 -8.14 -3.90 -5.18
N ASP A 151 -8.80 -2.95 -5.85
CA ASP A 151 -9.98 -2.27 -5.30
C ASP A 151 -11.14 -3.26 -5.07
N GLY A 152 -11.25 -4.30 -5.90
CA GLY A 152 -12.21 -5.39 -5.69
C GLY A 152 -11.83 -6.40 -4.59
N HIS A 153 -10.59 -6.39 -4.07
CA HIS A 153 -10.08 -7.44 -3.19
C HIS A 153 -10.19 -7.06 -1.70
N ARG A 154 -11.40 -7.24 -1.14
CA ARG A 154 -11.69 -6.88 0.27
C ARG A 154 -10.79 -7.61 1.27
N ARG A 155 -10.60 -8.91 1.11
CA ARG A 155 -9.82 -9.73 2.05
C ARG A 155 -8.35 -9.30 2.11
N PHE A 156 -7.76 -8.97 0.96
CA PHE A 156 -6.39 -8.46 0.90
C PHE A 156 -6.27 -7.10 1.59
N ARG A 157 -7.20 -6.17 1.32
CA ARG A 157 -7.23 -4.87 1.98
C ARG A 157 -7.30 -4.98 3.51
N GLU A 158 -8.25 -5.75 4.03
CA GLU A 158 -8.39 -5.97 5.47
C GLU A 158 -7.12 -6.54 6.09
N SER A 159 -6.43 -7.43 5.37
CA SER A 159 -5.19 -8.04 5.84
C SER A 159 -4.03 -7.03 5.88
N LEU A 160 -3.92 -6.15 4.87
CA LEU A 160 -2.96 -5.05 4.89
C LEU A 160 -3.25 -4.05 6.02
N GLU A 161 -4.52 -3.75 6.28
CA GLU A 161 -4.93 -2.89 7.39
C GLU A 161 -4.52 -3.46 8.74
N ARG A 162 -4.68 -4.77 8.96
CA ARG A 162 -4.20 -5.44 10.18
C ARG A 162 -2.69 -5.38 10.34
N LEU A 163 -1.92 -5.40 9.25
CA LEU A 163 -0.46 -5.33 9.31
C LEU A 163 0.07 -3.95 9.75
N VAL A 164 -0.63 -2.88 9.41
CA VAL A 164 -0.20 -1.50 9.74
C VAL A 164 -0.95 -0.88 10.91
N THR A 165 -1.99 -1.55 11.40
CA THR A 165 -2.65 -1.14 12.64
C THR A 165 -1.73 -1.55 13.78
N PRO A 166 -1.24 -0.59 14.60
CA PRO A 166 -0.55 -0.96 15.82
C PRO A 166 -1.48 -1.88 16.59
N SER A 167 -1.00 -3.07 16.99
CA SER A 167 -1.75 -3.88 17.93
C SER A 167 -2.08 -2.97 19.11
N ALA A 168 -3.37 -2.77 19.39
CA ALA A 168 -3.80 -2.17 20.64
C ALA A 168 -3.53 -3.19 21.75
N ALA A 169 -2.25 -3.40 22.06
CA ALA A 169 -1.80 -3.95 23.32
C ALA A 169 -1.40 -2.74 24.15
N GLY A 170 -2.19 -2.50 25.19
CA GLY A 170 -2.07 -1.37 26.12
C GLY A 170 -0.79 -1.38 26.96
N PRO A 171 -0.68 -0.45 27.92
CA PRO A 171 0.49 -0.29 28.81
C PRO A 171 0.83 -1.55 29.59
#